data_AF-A0A5M9JAV9-F1
#
_entry.id   AF-A0A5M9JAV9-F1
#
_cell.length_a   1.000
_cell.length_b   1.000
_cell.length_c   1.000
_cell.angle_alpha   90.00
_cell.angle_beta   90.00
_cell.angle_gamma   90.00
#
_symmetry.space_group_name_H-M   'P 1'
#
loop_
_entity.id
_entity.type
_entity.pdbx_description
1 polymer ?
#
loop_
_entity_poly.entity_id
_entity_poly.type
_entity_poly.pdbx_seq_one_letter_code
_entity_poly.pdbx_strand_id
1 'polypeptide(L)'
;MTEAMAKSVCAQMTQDLVQIVPQLSDYTCPVCLAIVWRPIRMGCNHVLCVRCTVFMQRRGTNACPLCRDEVILKADQDNIDEKLSKFLRKNFPKETKEKQIEHETIDGRERFGIYYTHPSEQTPLQRYCTIM
;
A
#
# COMPACT_ATOMS: atom_id res chain seq x y z
N MET A 1 3.81 -31.82 34.00
CA MET A 1 2.54 -31.80 33.24
C MET A 1 1.93 -30.41 33.12
N THR A 2 1.88 -29.60 34.19
CA THR A 2 1.29 -28.25 34.19
C THR A 2 2.03 -27.24 33.30
N GLU A 3 3.35 -27.32 33.21
CA GLU A 3 4.17 -26.37 32.44
C GLU A 3 3.96 -26.49 30.91
N ALA A 4 3.76 -27.72 30.40
CA ALA A 4 3.46 -27.96 29.00
C ALA A 4 2.06 -27.44 28.63
N MET A 5 1.09 -27.61 29.55
CA MET A 5 -0.25 -27.06 29.38
C MET A 5 -0.24 -25.52 29.40
N ALA A 6 0.50 -24.90 30.33
CA ALA A 6 0.64 -23.44 30.37
C ALA A 6 1.26 -22.88 29.08
N LYS A 7 2.30 -23.53 28.54
CA LYS A 7 2.92 -23.15 27.26
C LYS A 7 1.93 -23.29 26.09
N SER A 8 1.12 -24.35 26.07
CA SER A 8 0.09 -24.54 25.04
C SER A 8 -0.99 -23.46 25.10
N VAL A 9 -1.45 -23.09 26.30
CA VAL A 9 -2.46 -22.04 26.49
C VAL A 9 -1.90 -20.68 26.06
N CYS A 10 -0.68 -20.32 26.47
CA CYS A 10 -0.05 -19.07 26.04
C CYS A 10 0.16 -19.02 24.52
N ALA A 11 0.55 -20.14 23.89
CA ALA A 11 0.71 -20.22 22.44
C ALA A 11 -0.63 -20.04 21.73
N GLN A 12 -1.69 -20.72 22.21
CA GLN A 12 -3.04 -20.61 21.68
C GLN A 12 -3.56 -19.16 21.79
N MET A 13 -3.44 -18.55 22.97
CA MET A 13 -3.84 -17.15 23.19
C MET A 13 -3.09 -16.19 22.26
N THR A 14 -1.79 -16.42 22.05
CA THR A 14 -0.99 -15.61 21.12
C THR A 14 -1.45 -15.80 19.68
N GLN A 15 -1.76 -17.04 19.26
CA GLN A 15 -2.27 -17.37 17.93
C GLN A 15 -3.62 -16.68 17.65
N ASP A 16 -4.52 -16.69 18.64
CA ASP A 16 -5.86 -16.11 18.52
C ASP A 16 -5.80 -14.57 18.42
N LEU A 17 -4.88 -13.93 19.15
CA LEU A 17 -4.68 -12.47 19.07
C LEU A 17 -4.15 -12.03 17.69
N VAL A 18 -3.29 -12.83 17.06
CA VAL A 18 -2.75 -12.55 15.72
C VAL A 18 -3.86 -12.46 14.66
N GLN A 19 -4.96 -13.20 14.82
CA GLN A 19 -6.11 -13.16 13.90
C GLN A 19 -6.96 -11.89 14.06
N ILE A 20 -6.90 -11.23 15.22
CA ILE A 20 -7.73 -10.05 15.53
C ILE A 20 -6.98 -8.76 15.15
N VAL A 21 -5.66 -8.75 15.32
CA VAL A 21 -4.82 -7.59 15.03
C VAL A 21 -4.61 -7.50 13.52
N PRO A 22 -4.96 -6.37 12.87
CA PRO A 22 -4.71 -6.19 11.45
C PRO A 22 -3.20 -6.28 11.18
N GLN A 23 -2.81 -7.24 10.35
CA GLN A 23 -1.42 -7.42 9.94
C GLN A 23 -1.13 -6.55 8.71
N LEU A 24 0.09 -6.03 8.59
CA LEU A 24 0.49 -5.25 7.42
C LEU A 24 0.41 -6.07 6.13
N SER A 25 0.74 -7.36 6.19
CA SER A 25 0.72 -8.31 5.07
C SER A 25 -0.62 -8.35 4.34
N ASP A 26 -1.71 -8.24 5.08
CA ASP A 26 -3.08 -8.38 4.56
C ASP A 26 -3.48 -7.19 3.68
N TYR A 27 -2.74 -6.08 3.78
CA TYR A 27 -2.97 -4.84 3.06
C TYR A 27 -1.83 -4.52 2.08
N THR A 28 -1.08 -5.53 1.65
CA THR A 28 -0.03 -5.37 0.64
C THR A 28 -0.57 -5.54 -0.77
N CYS A 29 -0.13 -4.66 -1.68
CA CYS A 29 -0.46 -4.75 -3.09
C CYS A 29 0.38 -5.85 -3.75
N PRO A 30 -0.22 -6.83 -4.46
CA PRO A 30 0.51 -7.91 -5.12
C PRO A 30 1.39 -7.44 -6.28
N VAL A 31 1.22 -6.20 -6.75
CA VAL A 31 2.00 -5.64 -7.88
C VAL A 31 3.26 -4.93 -7.40
N CYS A 32 3.15 -4.04 -6.39
CA CYS A 32 4.29 -3.28 -5.90
C CYS A 32 4.86 -3.80 -4.56
N LEU A 33 4.27 -4.85 -3.99
CA LEU A 33 4.70 -5.52 -2.75
C LEU A 33 4.83 -4.57 -1.55
N ALA A 34 4.06 -3.49 -1.56
CA ALA A 34 4.02 -2.49 -0.50
C ALA A 34 2.57 -2.27 -0.07
N ILE A 35 2.37 -1.55 1.05
CA ILE A 35 1.03 -1.21 1.51
C ILE A 35 0.20 -0.55 0.39
N VAL A 36 -1.06 -0.93 0.28
CA VAL A 36 -1.93 -0.40 -0.77
C VAL A 36 -2.15 1.11 -0.55
N TRP A 37 -1.87 1.90 -1.58
CA TRP A 37 -2.08 3.35 -1.57
C TRP A 37 -3.13 3.79 -2.57
N ARG A 38 -4.12 4.55 -2.08
CA ARG A 38 -5.39 4.83 -2.78
C ARG A 38 -5.95 3.51 -3.36
N PRO A 39 -6.41 2.60 -2.49
CA PRO A 39 -6.98 1.31 -2.89
C PRO A 39 -8.10 1.47 -3.92
N ILE A 40 -8.01 0.75 -5.04
CA ILE A 40 -9.11 0.54 -5.98
C ILE A 40 -9.71 -0.84 -5.69
N ARG A 41 -11.01 -0.89 -5.40
CA ARG A 41 -11.75 -2.14 -5.25
C ARG A 41 -12.35 -2.53 -6.60
N MET A 42 -11.83 -3.61 -7.19
CA MET A 42 -12.29 -4.08 -8.49
C MET A 42 -13.58 -4.90 -8.39
N GLY A 43 -14.22 -5.20 -9.53
CA GLY A 43 -15.43 -6.02 -9.58
C GLY A 43 -15.27 -7.44 -9.00
N CYS A 44 -14.04 -7.97 -8.96
CA CYS A 44 -13.70 -9.25 -8.30
C CYS A 44 -13.39 -9.11 -6.80
N ASN A 45 -13.70 -7.95 -6.18
CA ASN A 45 -13.45 -7.59 -4.78
C ASN A 45 -11.99 -7.52 -4.32
N HIS A 46 -11.03 -7.83 -5.19
CA HIS A 46 -9.61 -7.62 -4.90
C HIS A 46 -9.22 -6.14 -4.97
N VAL A 47 -8.20 -5.78 -4.19
CA VAL A 47 -7.76 -4.39 -4.02
C VAL A 47 -6.34 -4.20 -4.51
N LEU A 48 -6.11 -3.17 -5.32
CA LEU A 48 -4.81 -2.76 -5.83
C LEU A 48 -4.59 -1.26 -5.62
N CYS A 49 -3.34 -0.78 -5.73
CA CYS A 49 -3.06 0.65 -5.76
C CYS A 49 -3.61 1.29 -7.07
N VAL A 50 -4.04 2.56 -7.01
CA VAL A 50 -4.40 3.33 -8.23
C VAL A 50 -3.28 3.25 -9.29
N ARG A 51 -2.03 3.56 -8.92
CA ARG A 51 -0.91 3.56 -9.88
C ARG A 51 -0.63 2.19 -10.48
N CYS A 52 -0.73 1.12 -9.68
CA CYS A 52 -0.53 -0.25 -10.16
C CYS A 52 -1.61 -0.63 -11.17
N THR A 53 -2.86 -0.24 -10.93
CA THR A 53 -3.98 -0.46 -11.84
C THR A 53 -3.75 0.28 -13.16
N VAL A 54 -3.42 1.58 -13.11
CA VAL A 54 -3.11 2.39 -14.31
C VAL A 54 -1.92 1.81 -15.08
N PHE A 55 -0.89 1.35 -14.38
CA PHE A 55 0.27 0.71 -15.00
C PHE A 55 -0.11 -0.58 -15.76
N MET A 56 -0.96 -1.42 -15.17
CA MET A 56 -1.47 -2.64 -15.83
C MET A 56 -2.36 -2.32 -17.04
N GLN A 57 -3.24 -1.30 -16.91
CA GLN A 57 -4.08 -0.82 -18.01
C GLN A 57 -3.23 -0.34 -19.19
N ARG A 58 -2.17 0.44 -18.93
CA ARG A 58 -1.23 0.91 -19.97
C ARG A 58 -0.49 -0.23 -20.68
N ARG A 59 -0.28 -1.36 -19.99
CA ARG A 59 0.32 -2.58 -20.56
C ARG A 59 -0.68 -3.48 -21.29
N GLY A 60 -1.98 -3.16 -21.26
CA GLY A 60 -3.03 -3.98 -21.85
C GLY A 60 -3.34 -5.27 -21.08
N THR A 61 -2.90 -5.38 -19.82
CA THR A 61 -3.20 -6.55 -18.97
C THR A 61 -4.56 -6.38 -18.30
N ASN A 62 -5.56 -7.17 -18.70
CA ASN A 62 -6.91 -7.10 -18.15
C ASN A 62 -7.14 -8.04 -16.93
N ALA A 63 -6.30 -9.06 -16.78
CA ALA A 63 -6.46 -10.07 -15.75
C ALA A 63 -5.99 -9.57 -14.36
N CYS A 64 -6.82 -9.79 -13.35
CA CYS A 64 -6.46 -9.54 -11.95
C CYS A 64 -5.28 -10.43 -11.52
N PRO A 65 -4.25 -9.91 -10.82
CA PRO A 65 -3.10 -10.72 -10.41
C PRO A 65 -3.42 -11.79 -9.37
N LEU A 66 -4.57 -11.69 -8.68
CA LEU A 66 -4.98 -12.61 -7.61
C LEU A 66 -5.93 -13.71 -8.11
N CYS A 67 -6.98 -13.34 -8.84
CA CYS A 67 -8.02 -14.28 -9.30
C CYS A 67 -8.05 -14.50 -10.82
N ARG A 68 -7.29 -13.73 -11.60
CA ARG A 68 -7.26 -13.76 -13.07
C ARG A 68 -8.54 -13.28 -13.77
N ASP A 69 -9.52 -12.76 -13.04
CA ASP A 69 -10.70 -12.14 -13.65
C ASP A 69 -10.38 -10.89 -14.47
N GLU A 70 -11.14 -10.68 -15.55
CA GLU A 70 -11.01 -9.58 -16.50
C GLU A 70 -11.70 -8.29 -16.01
N VAL A 71 -11.10 -7.66 -15.00
CA VAL A 71 -11.67 -6.49 -14.33
C VAL A 71 -10.80 -5.24 -14.38
N ILE A 72 -9.52 -5.36 -14.76
CA ILE A 72 -8.55 -4.26 -14.65
C ILE A 72 -8.88 -3.12 -15.62
N LEU A 73 -9.27 -3.43 -16.87
CA LEU A 73 -9.60 -2.41 -17.86
C LEU A 73 -10.91 -1.67 -17.57
N LYS A 74 -11.76 -2.22 -16.70
CA LYS A 74 -13.04 -1.62 -16.29
C LYS A 74 -12.92 -0.73 -15.05
N ALA A 75 -11.79 -0.78 -14.36
CA ALA A 75 -11.59 -0.04 -13.12
C ALA A 75 -11.27 1.43 -13.41
N ASP A 76 -11.98 2.35 -12.77
CA ASP A 76 -11.76 3.79 -12.88
C ASP A 76 -11.58 4.45 -11.50
N GLN A 77 -11.39 5.76 -11.46
CA GLN A 77 -11.23 6.56 -10.23
C GLN A 77 -12.43 6.45 -9.28
N ASP A 78 -13.62 6.18 -9.80
CA ASP A 78 -14.83 5.99 -8.99
C ASP A 78 -14.79 4.72 -8.13
N ASN A 79 -13.90 3.77 -8.43
CA ASN A 79 -13.74 2.52 -7.69
C ASN A 79 -12.77 2.65 -6.49
N ILE A 80 -12.38 3.87 -6.11
CA ILE A 80 -11.50 4.10 -4.95
C ILE A 80 -12.25 3.78 -3.65
N ASP A 81 -11.68 2.87 -2.85
CA ASP A 81 -12.21 2.51 -1.53
C ASP A 81 -11.73 3.53 -0.49
N GLU A 82 -12.53 4.57 -0.27
CA GLU A 82 -12.22 5.59 0.75
C GLU A 82 -12.20 5.04 2.17
N LYS A 83 -13.04 4.03 2.47
CA LYS A 83 -13.12 3.44 3.81
C LYS A 83 -11.81 2.74 4.14
N LEU A 84 -11.32 1.91 3.22
CA LEU A 84 -10.03 1.26 3.35
C LEU A 84 -8.89 2.27 3.38
N SER A 85 -8.95 3.31 2.54
CA SER A 85 -7.95 4.39 2.56
C SER A 85 -7.82 5.05 3.93
N LYS A 86 -8.94 5.37 4.58
CA LYS A 86 -8.98 5.96 5.92
C LYS A 86 -8.49 4.96 6.98
N PHE A 87 -8.86 3.69 6.85
CA PHE A 87 -8.41 2.62 7.73
C PHE A 87 -6.88 2.46 7.70
N LEU A 88 -6.27 2.42 6.51
CA LEU A 88 -4.83 2.23 6.35
C LEU A 88 -4.04 3.40 6.95
N ARG A 89 -4.50 4.64 6.70
CA ARG A 89 -3.88 5.84 7.29
C ARG A 89 -3.92 5.83 8.82
N LYS A 90 -4.97 5.25 9.42
CA LYS A 90 -5.15 5.21 10.88
C LYS A 90 -4.33 4.09 11.52
N ASN A 91 -4.32 2.89 10.93
CA ASN A 91 -3.70 1.71 11.54
C ASN A 91 -2.21 1.55 11.17
N PHE A 92 -1.81 2.00 9.98
CA PHE A 92 -0.45 1.87 9.44
C PHE A 92 0.08 3.23 8.96
N PRO A 93 0.17 4.24 9.85
CA PRO A 93 0.46 5.62 9.45
C PRO A 93 1.88 5.78 8.87
N LYS A 94 2.85 5.00 9.34
CA LYS A 94 4.24 5.08 8.89
C LYS A 94 4.36 4.58 7.45
N GLU A 95 3.90 3.37 7.21
CA GLU A 95 3.94 2.69 5.92
C GLU A 95 3.13 3.45 4.88
N THR A 96 1.94 3.92 5.29
CA THR A 96 1.05 4.72 4.42
C THR A 96 1.70 6.05 4.03
N LYS A 97 2.41 6.71 4.95
CA LYS A 97 3.12 7.97 4.68
C LYS A 97 4.35 7.77 3.81
N GLU A 98 5.13 6.71 4.03
CA GLU A 98 6.25 6.34 3.16
C GLU A 98 5.76 6.11 1.72
N LYS A 99 4.65 5.39 1.56
CA LYS A 99 4.06 5.15 0.23
C LYS A 99 3.51 6.42 -0.43
N GLN A 100 2.95 7.34 0.37
CA GLN A 100 2.53 8.66 -0.09
C GLN A 100 3.71 9.44 -0.67
N ILE A 101 4.79 9.54 0.11
CA ILE A 101 6.00 10.28 -0.25
C ILE A 101 6.60 9.68 -1.52
N GLU A 102 6.72 8.35 -1.63
CA GLU A 102 7.21 7.69 -2.84
C GLU A 102 6.40 8.11 -4.08
N HIS A 103 5.06 8.12 -3.96
CA HIS A 103 4.20 8.52 -5.07
C HIS A 103 4.35 10.01 -5.42
N GLU A 104 4.45 10.88 -4.43
CA GLU A 104 4.68 12.32 -4.62
C GLU A 104 6.06 12.59 -5.24
N THR A 105 7.09 11.83 -4.85
CA THR A 105 8.43 11.88 -5.47
C THR A 105 8.39 11.47 -6.93
N ILE A 106 7.72 10.37 -7.27
CA ILE A 106 7.60 9.93 -8.67
C ILE A 106 6.83 10.98 -9.49
N ASP A 107 5.72 11.51 -8.97
CA ASP A 107 4.92 12.56 -9.65
C ASP A 107 5.74 13.84 -9.85
N GLY A 108 6.52 14.23 -8.83
CA GLY A 108 7.40 15.38 -8.91
C GLY A 108 8.55 15.16 -9.91
N ARG A 109 9.09 13.94 -10.02
CA ARG A 109 10.09 13.62 -11.04
C ARG A 109 9.52 13.66 -12.46
N GLU A 110 8.28 13.21 -12.64
CA GLU A 110 7.58 13.30 -13.93
C GLU A 110 7.32 14.77 -14.33
N ARG A 111 7.05 15.65 -13.36
CA ARG A 111 6.71 17.07 -13.62
C ARG A 111 7.91 18.02 -13.68
N PHE A 112 8.87 17.85 -12.78
CA PHE A 112 9.99 18.78 -12.54
C PHE A 112 11.36 18.18 -12.92
N GLY A 113 11.40 16.93 -13.37
CA GLY A 113 12.60 16.24 -13.83
C GLY A 113 13.24 15.32 -12.79
N ILE A 114 14.19 14.50 -13.23
CA ILE A 114 14.78 13.38 -12.47
C ILE A 114 15.44 13.78 -11.14
N TYR A 115 15.82 15.06 -10.99
CA TYR A 115 16.48 15.59 -9.80
C TYR A 115 15.51 16.00 -8.69
N TYR A 116 14.19 15.92 -8.93
CA TYR A 116 13.21 16.22 -7.90
C TYR A 116 13.32 15.23 -6.73
N THR A 117 13.44 15.79 -5.52
CA THR A 117 13.36 15.07 -4.25
C THR A 117 12.24 15.66 -3.42
N HIS A 118 11.39 14.80 -2.86
CA HIS A 118 10.29 15.26 -2.04
C HIS A 118 10.82 15.94 -0.75
N PRO A 119 10.23 17.05 -0.27
CA PRO A 119 10.73 17.79 0.90
C PRO A 119 10.90 16.97 2.19
N SER A 120 10.16 15.86 2.30
CA SER A 120 10.28 14.92 3.42
C SER A 120 11.46 13.95 3.30
N GLU A 121 12.03 13.79 2.11
CA GLU A 121 13.20 12.93 1.82
C GLU A 121 14.51 13.73 1.74
N GLN A 122 14.44 15.06 1.71
CA GLN A 122 15.61 15.92 1.63
C GLN A 122 16.48 15.79 2.88
N THR A 123 17.77 15.50 2.66
CA THR A 123 18.79 15.56 3.71
C THR A 123 18.99 17.00 4.20
N PRO A 124 19.50 17.21 5.42
CA PRO A 124 19.80 18.55 5.93
C PRO A 124 20.67 19.38 4.96
N LEU A 125 21.65 18.75 4.31
CA LEU A 125 22.54 19.41 3.35
C LEU A 125 21.83 19.87 2.07
N GLN A 126 20.81 19.16 1.61
CA GLN A 126 20.03 19.52 0.42
C GLN A 126 19.10 20.72 0.65
N ARG A 127 18.72 21.00 1.91
CA ARG A 127 17.89 22.16 2.27
C ARG A 127 18.65 23.49 2.22
N TYR A 128 19.99 23.46 2.34
CA TYR A 128 20.82 24.67 2.31
C TYR A 128 21.14 25.17 0.90
N CYS A 129 21.02 24.32 -0.14
CA CYS A 129 21.32 24.68 -1.52
C CYS A 129 20.17 25.38 -2.26
N THR A 130 19.00 25.56 -1.64
CA THR A 130 17.83 26.24 -2.25
C THR A 130 17.64 27.69 -1.78
N ILE A 131 18.57 28.21 -0.96
CA ILE A 131 18.52 29.55 -0.33
C ILE A 131 19.62 30.50 -0.88
N MET A 132 20.46 30.02 -1.81
CA MET A 132 21.38 30.88 -2.59
C MET A 132 20.86 31.08 -4.01
#